data_AF-A0A6J4MB69-F1
#
_entry.id   AF-A0A6J4MB69-F1
#
_cell.length_a   1.000
_cell.length_b   1.000
_cell.length_c   1.000
_cell.angle_alpha   90.00
_cell.angle_beta   90.00
_cell.angle_gamma   90.00
#
_symmetry.space_group_name_H-M   'P 1'
#
loop_
_entity.id
_entity.type
_entity.pdbx_description
1 polymer ?
#
loop_
_entity_poly.entity_id
_entity_poly.type
_entity_poly.pdbx_seq_one_letter_code
_entity_poly.pdbx_strand_id
1 'polypeptide(L)'
;MTEHRVPARDLPPGAVGRAGPWAVGNRDGELFAVSRRCRHQLGDLSQGTLDADGCLVCPWHQSRYDVTTGKMVAGPRGFLGYHGPTPGYTQFVRSYGKLLTLKVRKVLRRGDDVVVE
;
A
#
# COMPACT_ATOMS: atom_id res chain seq x y z
N MET A 1 4.46 -1.15 23.54
CA MET A 1 4.43 -0.90 22.07
C MET A 1 4.06 -2.23 21.43
N THR A 2 2.95 -2.30 20.70
CA THR A 2 2.48 -3.57 20.12
C THR A 2 3.29 -3.84 18.86
N GLU A 3 4.25 -4.79 18.92
CA GLU A 3 4.93 -5.30 17.73
C GLU A 3 3.89 -5.98 16.82
N HIS A 4 3.83 -5.54 15.55
CA HIS A 4 2.97 -6.18 14.56
C HIS A 4 3.82 -7.14 13.73
N ARG A 5 3.42 -8.40 13.67
CA ARG A 5 4.14 -9.47 12.98
C ARG A 5 3.25 -10.22 12.00
N VAL A 6 3.87 -10.78 10.97
CA VAL A 6 3.26 -11.73 10.03
C VAL A 6 4.28 -12.82 9.71
N PRO A 7 3.89 -14.09 9.50
CA PRO A 7 4.81 -15.12 9.05
C PRO A 7 5.48 -14.73 7.72
N ALA A 8 6.80 -14.90 7.62
CA ALA A 8 7.55 -14.57 6.40
C ALA A 8 7.10 -15.38 5.18
N ARG A 9 6.64 -16.62 5.41
CA ARG A 9 6.07 -17.49 4.37
C ARG A 9 4.79 -16.94 3.74
N ASP A 10 4.07 -16.06 4.44
CA ASP A 10 2.84 -15.43 3.94
C ASP A 10 3.16 -14.21 3.07
N LEU A 11 4.44 -13.83 2.97
CA LEU A 11 4.95 -12.75 2.13
C LEU A 11 5.99 -13.25 1.10
N PRO A 12 5.65 -14.20 0.21
CA PRO A 12 6.51 -14.49 -0.93
C PRO A 12 6.66 -13.25 -1.84
N PRO A 13 7.68 -13.19 -2.72
CA PRO A 13 7.83 -12.08 -3.67
C PRO A 13 6.53 -11.79 -4.42
N GLY A 14 6.14 -10.51 -4.48
CA GLY A 14 4.90 -10.02 -5.07
C GLY A 14 3.69 -9.96 -4.11
N ALA A 15 3.77 -10.61 -2.94
CA ALA A 15 2.64 -10.67 -2.01
C ALA A 15 2.45 -9.37 -1.21
N VAL A 16 1.20 -9.14 -0.84
CA VAL A 16 0.76 -8.08 0.07
C VAL A 16 -0.12 -8.72 1.15
N GLY A 17 0.07 -8.30 2.39
CA GLY A 17 -0.65 -8.82 3.54
C GLY A 17 -0.86 -7.75 4.63
N ARG A 18 -1.42 -8.19 5.75
CA ARG A 18 -1.83 -7.31 6.85
C ARG A 18 -1.04 -7.61 8.13
N ALA A 19 -0.45 -6.56 8.72
CA ALA A 19 0.14 -6.60 10.05
C ALA A 19 -0.46 -5.46 10.88
N GLY A 20 -1.56 -5.73 11.59
CA GLY A 20 -2.26 -4.71 12.38
C GLY A 20 -2.73 -3.50 11.53
N PRO A 21 -2.28 -2.27 11.81
CA PRO A 21 -2.63 -1.07 11.04
C PRO A 21 -1.81 -0.93 9.73
N TRP A 22 -0.91 -1.87 9.44
CA TRP A 22 0.02 -1.81 8.32
C TRP A 22 -0.39 -2.76 7.18
N ALA A 23 -0.22 -2.29 5.96
CA ALA A 23 -0.10 -3.12 4.77
C ALA A 23 1.38 -3.42 4.60
N VAL A 24 1.70 -4.71 4.57
CA VAL A 24 3.07 -5.23 4.43
C VAL A 24 3.16 -5.97 3.11
N GLY A 25 4.33 -6.04 2.52
CA GLY A 25 4.51 -6.80 1.29
C GLY A 25 5.96 -7.04 0.95
N ASN A 26 6.16 -7.80 -0.12
CA ASN A 26 7.47 -8.19 -0.61
C ASN A 26 7.61 -7.74 -2.07
N ARG A 27 8.33 -6.63 -2.28
CA ARG A 27 8.65 -6.07 -3.60
C ARG A 27 9.92 -6.74 -4.11
N ASP A 28 9.78 -7.86 -4.81
CA ASP A 28 10.88 -8.61 -5.44
C ASP A 28 12.08 -8.89 -4.51
N GLY A 29 11.80 -9.27 -3.27
CA GLY A 29 12.78 -9.54 -2.21
C GLY A 29 12.93 -8.42 -1.18
N GLU A 30 12.46 -7.21 -1.48
CA GLU A 30 12.48 -6.07 -0.57
C GLU A 30 11.17 -5.99 0.24
N LEU A 31 11.25 -6.23 1.54
CA LEU A 31 10.09 -6.12 2.43
C LEU A 31 9.74 -4.66 2.73
N PHE A 32 8.46 -4.33 2.72
CA PHE A 32 7.97 -2.98 3.05
C PHE A 32 6.78 -3.01 4.02
N ALA A 33 6.56 -1.89 4.71
CA ALA A 33 5.36 -1.64 5.49
C ALA A 33 4.88 -0.19 5.32
N VAL A 34 3.61 -0.04 4.99
CA VAL A 34 2.95 1.28 4.87
C VAL A 34 1.61 1.27 5.61
N SER A 35 1.12 2.45 6.02
CA SER A 35 -0.21 2.54 6.64
C SER A 35 -1.28 1.99 5.70
N ARG A 36 -2.13 1.07 6.18
CA ARG A 36 -3.03 0.30 5.31
C ARG A 36 -4.21 1.08 4.73
N ARG A 37 -4.47 2.31 5.17
CA ARG A 37 -5.67 3.06 4.75
C ARG A 37 -5.35 3.92 3.54
N CYS A 38 -6.01 3.60 2.42
CA CYS A 38 -5.92 4.37 1.19
C CYS A 38 -6.29 5.84 1.44
N ARG A 39 -5.52 6.76 0.88
CA ARG A 39 -5.72 8.22 1.02
C ARG A 39 -6.89 8.76 0.21
N HIS A 40 -7.55 7.91 -0.55
CA HIS A 40 -8.75 8.24 -1.31
C HIS A 40 -10.02 8.05 -0.48
N GLN A 41 -10.40 6.80 -0.20
CA GLN A 41 -11.64 6.45 0.52
C GLN A 41 -11.40 5.41 1.64
N LEU A 42 -10.20 5.41 2.23
CA LEU A 42 -9.83 4.57 3.38
C LEU A 42 -9.92 3.05 3.13
N GLY A 43 -10.01 2.63 1.86
CA GLY A 43 -9.90 1.24 1.45
C GLY A 43 -8.66 0.56 2.02
N ASP A 44 -8.78 -0.73 2.33
CA ASP A 44 -7.70 -1.51 2.94
C ASP A 44 -6.66 -1.94 1.90
N LEU A 45 -5.50 -1.28 1.91
CA LEU A 45 -4.38 -1.56 1.03
C LEU A 45 -3.71 -2.92 1.33
N SER A 46 -3.94 -3.52 2.49
CA SER A 46 -3.45 -4.88 2.77
C SER A 46 -4.17 -5.97 1.97
N GLN A 47 -5.23 -5.59 1.24
CA GLN A 47 -5.95 -6.43 0.28
C GLN A 47 -5.62 -6.03 -1.17
N GLY A 48 -4.63 -5.16 -1.36
CA GLY A 48 -4.16 -4.70 -2.66
C GLY A 48 -3.16 -5.67 -3.29
N THR A 49 -2.55 -5.20 -4.38
CA THR A 49 -1.54 -5.96 -5.14
C THR A 49 -0.31 -5.09 -5.40
N LEU A 50 0.81 -5.71 -5.78
CA LEU A 50 1.94 -5.00 -6.37
C LEU A 50 1.81 -5.04 -7.90
N ASP A 51 2.05 -3.91 -8.54
CA ASP A 51 2.21 -3.86 -10.00
C ASP A 51 3.66 -4.09 -10.43
N ALA A 52 3.90 -4.09 -11.75
CA ALA A 52 5.20 -4.36 -12.34
C ALA A 52 6.30 -3.34 -11.96
N ASP A 53 5.94 -2.14 -11.50
CA ASP A 53 6.91 -1.14 -11.00
C ASP A 53 7.18 -1.33 -9.50
N GLY A 54 6.52 -2.31 -8.86
CA GLY A 54 6.55 -2.56 -7.43
C GLY A 54 5.74 -1.56 -6.61
N CYS A 55 4.78 -0.87 -7.21
CA CYS A 55 3.89 0.03 -6.48
C CYS A 55 2.72 -0.75 -5.88
N LEU A 56 2.30 -0.35 -4.68
CA LEU A 56 1.12 -0.89 -4.01
C LEU A 56 -0.16 -0.30 -4.63
N VAL A 57 -1.02 -1.17 -5.14
CA VAL A 57 -2.24 -0.82 -5.85
C VAL A 57 -3.45 -1.05 -4.95
N CYS A 58 -4.26 0.00 -4.77
CA CYS A 58 -5.48 -0.08 -3.98
C CYS A 58 -6.52 -0.96 -4.67
N PRO A 59 -7.15 -1.94 -3.97
CA PRO A 59 -8.08 -2.87 -4.59
C PRO A 59 -9.38 -2.21 -5.07
N TRP A 60 -9.76 -1.05 -4.50
CA TRP A 60 -11.04 -0.40 -4.82
C TRP A 60 -11.00 0.39 -6.13
N HIS A 61 -10.08 1.36 -6.21
CA HIS A 61 -10.02 2.28 -7.35
C HIS A 61 -8.60 2.37 -7.93
N GLN A 62 -7.73 1.39 -7.68
CA GLN A 62 -6.45 1.28 -8.38
C GLN A 62 -5.50 2.47 -8.21
N SER A 63 -5.65 3.27 -7.15
CA SER A 63 -4.64 4.26 -6.73
C SER A 63 -3.33 3.53 -6.47
N ARG A 64 -2.23 4.04 -7.01
CA ARG A 64 -0.90 3.43 -6.92
C ARG A 64 -0.03 4.22 -5.95
N TYR A 65 0.68 3.52 -5.07
CA TYR A 65 1.57 4.09 -4.07
C TYR A 65 2.97 3.54 -4.20
N ASP A 66 3.97 4.42 -4.18
CA ASP A 66 5.34 4.04 -3.94
C ASP A 66 5.48 3.63 -2.47
N VAL A 67 5.88 2.38 -2.24
CA VAL A 67 5.97 1.77 -0.90
C VAL A 67 7.17 2.26 -0.09
N THR A 68 8.19 2.82 -0.75
CA THR A 68 9.40 3.36 -0.11
C THR A 68 9.17 4.76 0.45
N THR A 69 8.39 5.57 -0.26
CA THR A 69 8.10 6.97 0.13
C THR A 69 6.69 7.18 0.68
N GLY A 70 5.79 6.21 0.48
CA GLY A 70 4.37 6.31 0.79
C GLY A 70 3.59 7.25 -0.13
N LYS A 71 4.20 7.81 -1.17
CA LYS A 71 3.56 8.81 -2.06
C LYS A 71 2.58 8.14 -3.02
N MET A 72 1.44 8.77 -3.25
CA MET A 72 0.54 8.38 -4.34
C MET A 72 1.15 8.79 -5.68
N VAL A 73 1.59 7.81 -6.47
CA VAL A 73 2.20 8.03 -7.79
C VAL A 73 1.14 8.16 -8.89
N ALA A 74 0.02 7.45 -8.74
CA ALA A 74 -1.16 7.56 -9.59
C ALA A 74 -2.45 7.60 -8.74
N GLY A 75 -3.37 8.51 -9.09
CA GLY A 75 -4.66 8.65 -8.43
C GLY A 75 -5.66 7.54 -8.80
N PRO A 76 -6.88 7.60 -8.25
CA PRO A 76 -7.90 6.58 -8.48
C PRO A 76 -8.35 6.53 -9.94
N ARG A 77 -8.52 5.31 -10.45
CA ARG A 77 -9.20 4.94 -11.68
C ARG A 77 -10.60 4.48 -11.29
N GLY A 78 -11.55 5.40 -11.31
CA GLY A 78 -12.96 5.15 -11.03
C GLY A 78 -13.51 5.90 -9.82
N PHE A 79 -14.82 6.09 -9.81
CA PHE A 79 -15.60 6.76 -8.75
C PHE A 79 -17.05 6.26 -8.78
N LEU A 80 -17.62 5.80 -7.64
CA LEU A 80 -19.04 5.46 -7.50
C LEU A 80 -19.61 4.57 -8.64
N GLY A 81 -19.05 3.37 -8.85
CA GLY A 81 -19.52 2.42 -9.87
C GLY A 81 -19.01 2.69 -11.29
N TYR A 82 -18.37 3.83 -11.54
CA TYR A 82 -17.64 4.10 -12.78
C TYR A 82 -16.20 3.59 -12.69
N HIS A 83 -15.76 2.77 -13.64
CA HIS A 83 -14.39 2.26 -13.76
C HIS A 83 -13.64 2.98 -14.89
N GLY A 84 -13.16 4.19 -14.62
CA GLY A 84 -12.36 4.98 -15.55
C GLY A 84 -11.75 6.21 -14.87
N PRO A 85 -10.73 6.86 -15.44
CA PRO A 85 -10.22 8.11 -14.88
C PRO A 85 -11.33 9.17 -14.90
N THR A 86 -11.50 9.90 -13.81
CA THR A 86 -12.38 11.08 -13.73
C THR A 86 -11.49 12.32 -13.74
N PRO A 87 -11.30 12.97 -14.91
CA PRO A 87 -10.41 14.13 -15.04
C PRO A 87 -10.80 15.23 -14.04
N GLY A 88 -9.80 15.93 -13.48
CA GLY A 88 -10.00 16.87 -12.38
C GLY A 88 -10.01 16.19 -11.00
N TYR A 89 -10.93 15.25 -10.75
CA TYR A 89 -11.02 14.54 -9.46
C TYR A 89 -9.79 13.65 -9.19
N THR A 90 -9.37 12.84 -10.18
CA THR A 90 -8.16 12.02 -10.06
C THR A 90 -6.91 12.88 -9.78
N GLN A 91 -6.82 14.07 -10.39
CA GLN A 91 -5.70 14.99 -10.17
C GLN A 91 -5.74 15.64 -8.79
N PHE A 92 -6.92 16.06 -8.33
CA PHE A 92 -7.11 16.60 -6.99
C PHE A 92 -6.72 15.57 -5.91
N VAL A 93 -7.23 14.34 -6.02
CA VAL A 93 -6.90 13.24 -5.09
C VAL A 93 -5.40 12.92 -5.13
N ARG A 94 -4.78 12.94 -6.31
CA ARG A 94 -3.33 12.75 -6.45
C ARG A 94 -2.53 13.86 -5.77
N SER A 95 -2.93 15.12 -5.93
CA SER A 95 -2.27 16.26 -5.26
C SER A 95 -2.38 16.15 -3.74
N TYR A 96 -3.56 15.83 -3.21
CA TYR A 96 -3.76 15.57 -1.79
C TYR A 96 -2.98 14.34 -1.29
N GLY A 97 -2.97 13.25 -2.06
CA GLY A 97 -2.23 12.02 -1.74
C GLY A 97 -0.71 12.18 -1.79
N LYS A 98 -0.20 13.20 -2.48
CA LYS A 98 1.21 13.62 -2.40
C LYS A 98 1.52 14.40 -1.13
N LEU A 99 0.56 15.17 -0.63
CA LEU A 99 0.68 15.94 0.62
C LEU A 99 0.48 15.04 1.86
N LEU A 100 -0.44 14.08 1.77
CA LEU A 100 -0.73 13.10 2.82
C LEU A 100 -0.23 11.71 2.42
N THR A 101 1.08 11.52 2.45
CA THR A 101 1.69 10.21 2.15
C THR A 101 1.23 9.14 3.13
N LEU A 102 1.32 7.87 2.71
CA LEU A 102 1.23 6.76 3.65
C LEU A 102 2.39 6.85 4.65
N LYS A 103 2.12 6.49 5.91
CA LYS A 103 3.22 6.34 6.88
C LYS A 103 4.03 5.13 6.48
N VAL A 104 5.34 5.28 6.32
CA VAL A 104 6.26 4.17 6.05
C VAL A 104 6.86 3.71 7.38
N ARG A 105 7.01 2.40 7.55
CA ARG A 105 7.67 1.78 8.70
C ARG A 105 8.79 0.85 8.28
N LYS A 106 9.73 0.66 9.19
CA LYS A 106 10.81 -0.29 9.01
C LYS A 106 10.26 -1.69 9.18
N VAL A 107 10.74 -2.58 8.33
CA VAL A 107 10.41 -4.00 8.38
C VAL A 107 11.69 -4.77 8.65
N LEU A 108 11.62 -5.70 9.58
CA LEU A 108 12.72 -6.59 9.93
C LEU A 108 12.26 -8.03 9.83
N ARG A 109 13.12 -8.88 9.26
CA ARG A 109 12.95 -10.32 9.37
C ARG A 109 13.57 -10.79 10.68
N ARG A 110 12.76 -11.40 11.55
CA ARG A 110 13.19 -11.98 12.82
C ARG A 110 12.83 -13.46 12.81
N GLY A 111 13.80 -14.30 12.42
CA GLY A 111 13.55 -15.73 12.19
C GLY A 111 12.53 -15.96 11.08
N ASP A 112 11.45 -16.67 11.42
CA ASP A 112 10.35 -17.00 10.51
C ASP A 112 9.27 -15.90 10.42
N ASP A 113 9.44 -14.80 11.15
CA ASP A 113 8.50 -13.68 11.16
C ASP A 113 9.06 -12.45 10.45
N VAL A 114 8.13 -11.69 9.87
CA VAL A 114 8.33 -10.31 9.42
C VAL A 114 7.67 -9.39 10.45
N VAL A 115 8.45 -8.47 11.00
CA VAL A 115 8.05 -7.56 12.08
C VAL A 115 8.08 -6.12 11.60
N VAL A 116 7.05 -5.35 11.94
CA VAL A 116 6.95 -3.91 11.67
C VAL A 116 7.29 -3.14 12.94
N GLU A 117 8.29 -2.24 12.85
CA GLU A 117 8.72 -1.33 13.93
C GLU A 117 8.04 0.04 13.86
#